data_AF-A0A8D5U3T2-F1
#
_entry.id   AF-A0A8D5U3T2-F1
#
_cell.length_a   1.000
_cell.length_b   1.000
_cell.length_c   1.000
_cell.angle_alpha   90.00
_cell.angle_beta   90.00
_cell.angle_gamma   90.00
#
_symmetry.space_group_name_H-M   'P 1'
#
loop_
_entity.id
_entity.type
_entity.pdbx_description
1 polymer ?
#
loop_
_entity_poly.entity_id
_entity_poly.type
_entity_poly.pdbx_seq_one_letter_code
_entity_poly.pdbx_strand_id
1 'polypeptide(L)'
;MYSIYVNTPLFTPTKYLTEEGDVIGFEPTLERELSQLGISLKNVAEAVSLYIRGDEETFNIYISTDSQLRTIKIYEVTFVQYSKNITSYLMISNFPKISEILITRLFTEVANRLVNEMRNANKLIVEMGFPYKIIVFETFNKFNKEFNAIRTGFAKTFGEDVIVSISNTLQGLIWPIDRKIMQFSEYDEMDVEIKKIVKRMVE
;
A
#
# COMPACT_ATOMS: atom_id res chain seq x y z
N MET A 1 5.51 9.63 -7.96
CA MET A 1 6.72 8.79 -7.95
C MET A 1 7.74 9.49 -7.09
N TYR A 2 8.29 8.81 -6.09
CA TYR A 2 9.30 9.35 -5.17
C TYR A 2 10.68 8.80 -5.50
N SER A 3 11.73 9.48 -5.04
CA SER A 3 13.11 8.98 -5.19
C SER A 3 13.73 8.55 -3.85
N ILE A 4 14.45 7.44 -3.87
CA ILE A 4 15.30 6.96 -2.77
C ILE A 4 16.71 6.82 -3.33
N TYR A 5 17.67 7.53 -2.75
CA TYR A 5 19.04 7.60 -3.23
C TYR A 5 19.90 6.59 -2.46
N VAL A 6 20.62 5.74 -3.18
CA VAL A 6 21.43 4.67 -2.59
C VAL A 6 22.89 4.85 -2.97
N ASN A 7 23.74 5.10 -1.98
CA ASN A 7 25.18 5.32 -2.15
C ASN A 7 25.51 6.43 -3.15
N THR A 8 24.66 7.47 -3.26
CA THR A 8 24.88 8.58 -4.21
C THR A 8 25.27 9.87 -3.49
N PRO A 9 26.01 10.77 -4.15
CA PRO A 9 26.37 12.08 -3.60
C PRO A 9 25.24 13.09 -3.82
N LEU A 10 24.22 12.74 -4.61
CA LEU A 10 23.09 13.60 -4.95
C LEU A 10 22.34 13.99 -3.67
N PHE A 11 21.98 15.27 -3.61
CA PHE A 11 21.54 15.97 -2.41
C PHE A 11 20.20 15.43 -1.88
N THR A 12 20.27 14.80 -0.70
CA THR A 12 19.15 14.63 0.24
C THR A 12 19.59 15.25 1.56
N PRO A 13 18.71 16.01 2.26
CA PRO A 13 19.10 16.71 3.47
C PRO A 13 19.41 15.74 4.63
N THR A 14 18.72 14.60 4.69
CA THR A 14 18.94 13.56 5.70
C THR A 14 19.43 12.27 5.05
N LYS A 15 20.51 11.71 5.59
CA LYS A 15 21.12 10.46 5.14
C LYS A 15 21.21 9.48 6.30
N TYR A 16 20.97 8.21 6.00
CA TYR A 16 20.98 7.11 6.95
C TYR A 16 22.07 6.13 6.56
N LEU A 17 23.01 5.86 7.48
CA LEU A 17 24.02 4.82 7.32
C LEU A 17 23.43 3.50 7.82
N THR A 18 23.40 2.50 6.95
CA THR A 18 22.90 1.15 7.27
C THR A 18 23.99 0.28 7.88
N GLU A 19 23.61 -0.83 8.51
CA GLU A 19 24.57 -1.78 9.11
C GLU A 19 25.50 -2.40 8.05
N GLU A 20 24.98 -2.52 6.83
CA GLU A 20 25.70 -2.99 5.64
C GLU A 20 26.67 -1.95 5.04
N GLY A 21 26.71 -0.74 5.60
CA GLY A 21 27.58 0.36 5.15
C GLY A 21 27.03 1.15 3.98
N ASP A 22 25.76 0.96 3.60
CA ASP A 22 25.12 1.76 2.56
C ASP A 22 24.62 3.10 3.13
N VAL A 23 24.69 4.15 2.31
CA VAL A 23 24.15 5.47 2.63
C VAL A 23 22.85 5.66 1.86
N ILE A 24 21.74 5.70 2.59
CA ILE A 24 20.39 5.84 2.03
C ILE A 24 19.86 7.25 2.31
N GLY A 25 19.38 7.91 1.27
CA GLY A 25 18.72 9.21 1.37
C GLY A 25 17.30 9.16 0.82
N PHE A 26 16.36 9.85 1.46
CA PHE A 26 14.98 9.95 1.00
C PHE A 26 14.72 11.33 0.40
N GLU A 27 13.88 11.41 -0.63
CA GLU A 27 13.31 12.68 -1.04
C GLU A 27 12.53 13.32 0.13
N PRO A 28 12.62 14.64 0.40
CA PRO A 28 12.03 15.27 1.59
C PRO A 28 10.52 15.05 1.76
N THR A 29 9.79 14.93 0.65
CA THR A 29 8.35 14.66 0.65
C THR A 29 8.05 13.24 1.15
N LEU A 30 8.80 12.24 0.67
CA LEU A 30 8.71 10.86 1.12
C LEU A 30 9.13 10.73 2.58
N GLU A 31 10.23 11.38 2.97
CA GLU A 31 10.73 11.39 4.35
C GLU A 31 9.65 11.84 5.34
N ARG A 32 8.96 12.94 5.00
CA ARG A 32 7.86 13.48 5.80
C ARG A 32 6.68 12.51 5.89
N GLU A 33 6.29 11.90 4.76
CA GLU A 33 5.17 10.97 4.72
C GLU A 33 5.45 9.69 5.52
N LEU A 34 6.65 9.12 5.38
CA LEU A 34 7.09 7.97 6.16
C LEU A 34 7.18 8.33 7.66
N SER A 35 7.70 9.50 8.02
CA SER A 35 7.76 9.93 9.43
C SER A 35 6.38 10.02 10.08
N GLN A 36 5.36 10.45 9.33
CA GLN A 36 3.98 10.53 9.80
C GLN A 36 3.34 9.16 10.04
N LEU A 37 3.91 8.09 9.51
CA LEU A 37 3.46 6.72 9.74
C LEU A 37 3.96 6.13 11.06
N GLY A 38 4.78 6.85 11.83
CA GLY A 38 5.34 6.33 13.09
C GLY A 38 6.35 5.19 12.87
N ILE A 39 6.95 5.12 11.68
CA ILE A 39 7.98 4.16 11.32
C ILE A 39 9.36 4.82 11.39
N SER A 40 10.35 4.11 11.94
CA SER A 40 11.74 4.58 11.94
C SER A 40 12.27 4.62 10.50
N LEU A 41 12.66 5.81 10.04
CA LEU A 41 13.31 5.99 8.74
C LEU A 41 14.62 5.20 8.64
N LYS A 42 15.31 4.98 9.77
CA LYS A 42 16.47 4.09 9.80
C LYS A 42 16.07 2.65 9.43
N ASN A 43 14.97 2.13 9.97
CA ASN A 43 14.51 0.77 9.63
C ASN A 43 14.10 0.66 8.16
N VAL A 44 13.50 1.73 7.60
CA VAL A 44 13.21 1.78 6.16
C VAL A 44 14.52 1.78 5.35
N ALA A 45 15.53 2.52 5.77
CA ALA A 45 16.84 2.52 5.13
C ALA A 45 17.51 1.14 5.16
N GLU A 46 17.48 0.43 6.30
CA GLU A 46 17.97 -0.96 6.40
C GLU A 46 17.23 -1.88 5.42
N ALA A 47 15.89 -1.80 5.36
CA ALA A 47 15.08 -2.59 4.43
C ALA A 47 15.44 -2.32 2.96
N VAL A 48 15.69 -1.04 2.61
CA VAL A 48 16.12 -0.66 1.26
C VAL A 48 17.52 -1.23 0.94
N SER A 49 18.47 -1.13 1.87
CA SER A 49 19.82 -1.66 1.69
C SER A 49 19.79 -3.18 1.46
N LEU A 50 19.02 -3.92 2.27
CA LEU A 50 18.84 -5.36 2.11
C LEU A 50 18.19 -5.72 0.77
N TYR A 51 17.11 -5.04 0.37
CA TYR A 51 16.43 -5.27 -0.91
C TYR A 51 17.35 -5.02 -2.11
N ILE A 52 18.14 -3.95 -2.08
CA ILE A 52 19.01 -3.56 -3.20
C ILE A 52 20.21 -4.49 -3.37
N ARG A 53 20.71 -5.06 -2.27
CA ARG A 53 21.76 -6.08 -2.29
C ARG A 53 21.22 -7.45 -2.70
N GLY A 54 19.95 -7.71 -2.40
CA GLY A 54 19.25 -8.90 -2.86
C GLY A 54 19.03 -8.90 -4.37
N ASP A 55 18.96 -10.11 -4.94
CA ASP A 55 18.57 -10.33 -6.34
C ASP A 55 17.07 -10.64 -6.48
N GLU A 56 16.31 -10.56 -5.38
CA GLU A 56 14.88 -10.87 -5.35
C GLU A 56 14.03 -9.72 -5.89
N GLU A 57 12.93 -10.06 -6.58
CA GLU A 57 11.98 -9.05 -7.07
C GLU A 57 11.06 -8.51 -5.98
N THR A 58 11.01 -9.19 -4.83
CA THR A 58 10.18 -8.88 -3.68
C THR A 58 11.00 -9.09 -2.41
N PHE A 59 10.92 -8.15 -1.49
CA PHE A 59 11.52 -8.22 -0.17
C PHE A 59 10.51 -7.73 0.86
N ASN A 60 10.39 -8.43 1.98
CA ASN A 60 9.55 -7.98 3.08
C ASN A 60 10.21 -8.19 4.44
N ILE A 61 9.98 -7.25 5.35
CA ILE A 61 10.46 -7.33 6.72
C ILE A 61 9.40 -6.81 7.68
N TYR A 62 9.36 -7.40 8.88
CA TYR A 62 8.53 -6.94 9.98
C TYR A 62 9.38 -6.23 11.01
N ILE A 63 8.92 -5.08 11.48
CA ILE A 63 9.61 -4.25 12.47
C ILE A 63 8.65 -3.85 13.58
N SER A 64 9.19 -3.65 14.78
CA SER A 64 8.41 -3.06 15.87
C SER A 64 8.07 -1.60 15.54
N THR A 65 6.85 -1.19 15.86
CA THR A 65 6.38 0.20 15.73
C THR A 65 5.58 0.61 16.95
N ASP A 66 5.60 1.91 17.26
CA ASP A 66 4.69 2.51 18.24
C ASP A 66 3.35 2.93 17.63
N SER A 67 3.14 2.68 16.32
CA SER A 67 1.88 2.97 15.66
C SER A 67 0.73 2.18 16.30
N GLN A 68 -0.33 2.90 16.62
CA GLN A 68 -1.61 2.31 17.05
C GLN A 68 -2.63 2.24 15.91
N LEU A 69 -2.29 2.82 14.75
CA LEU A 69 -3.20 2.93 13.63
C LEU A 69 -2.98 1.77 12.66
N ARG A 70 -4.08 1.11 12.28
CA ARG A 70 -4.08 0.15 11.17
C ARG A 70 -4.19 0.92 9.87
N THR A 71 -3.07 1.10 9.17
CA THR A 71 -3.00 1.85 7.91
C THR A 71 -2.10 1.14 6.92
N ILE A 72 -2.49 1.10 5.66
CA ILE A 72 -1.60 0.67 4.59
C ILE A 72 -1.33 1.85 3.67
N LYS A 73 -0.05 2.16 3.46
CA LYS A 73 0.40 3.14 2.47
C LYS A 73 1.24 2.50 1.39
N ILE A 74 0.98 2.87 0.13
CA ILE A 74 1.71 2.37 -1.03
C ILE A 74 2.34 3.54 -1.78
N TYR A 75 3.62 3.38 -2.09
CA TYR A 75 4.43 4.34 -2.81
C TYR A 75 5.06 3.67 -4.02
N GLU A 76 5.06 4.35 -5.16
CA GLU A 76 5.97 4.04 -6.25
C GLU A 76 7.26 4.83 -6.04
N VAL A 77 8.36 4.10 -5.86
CA VAL A 77 9.68 4.62 -5.54
C VAL A 77 10.67 4.23 -6.64
N THR A 78 11.55 5.15 -7.00
CA THR A 78 12.72 4.86 -7.84
C THR A 78 13.96 4.90 -6.96
N PHE A 79 14.62 3.76 -6.84
CA PHE A 79 15.94 3.64 -6.22
C PHE A 79 16.99 4.14 -7.21
N VAL A 80 17.57 5.30 -6.91
CA VAL A 80 18.59 5.97 -7.71
C VAL A 80 19.96 5.50 -7.23
N GLN A 81 20.67 4.76 -8.08
CA GLN A 81 22.04 4.31 -7.84
C GLN A 81 22.96 4.83 -8.95
N TYR A 82 24.28 4.77 -8.73
CA TYR A 82 25.24 5.18 -9.76
C TYR A 82 25.14 4.39 -11.06
N SER A 83 24.86 3.09 -10.98
CA SER A 83 24.92 2.18 -12.15
C SER A 83 23.56 1.91 -12.77
N LYS A 84 22.48 1.99 -11.99
CA LYS A 84 21.12 1.65 -12.43
C LYS A 84 20.08 2.37 -11.58
N ASN A 85 18.93 2.59 -12.18
CA ASN A 85 17.73 3.00 -11.47
C ASN A 85 16.77 1.81 -11.44
N ILE A 86 16.16 1.58 -10.28
CA ILE A 86 15.18 0.50 -10.10
C ILE A 86 13.88 1.13 -9.61
N THR A 87 12.82 1.05 -10.41
CA THR A 87 11.47 1.43 -9.97
C THR A 87 10.80 0.25 -9.28
N SER A 88 10.16 0.48 -8.14
CA SER A 88 9.50 -0.53 -7.32
C SER A 88 8.35 0.10 -6.54
N TYR A 89 7.51 -0.74 -5.96
CA TYR A 89 6.51 -0.35 -4.98
C TYR A 89 7.06 -0.58 -3.57
N LEU A 90 6.97 0.45 -2.75
CA LEU A 90 7.18 0.40 -1.31
C LEU A 90 5.82 0.45 -0.63
N MET A 91 5.45 -0.62 0.07
CA MET A 91 4.23 -0.71 0.85
C MET A 91 4.59 -0.76 2.33
N ILE A 92 3.98 0.12 3.11
CA ILE A 92 4.10 0.17 4.57
C ILE A 92 2.75 -0.22 5.15
N SER A 93 2.68 -1.37 5.80
CA SER A 93 1.50 -1.83 6.53
C SER A 93 1.74 -1.64 8.02
N ASN A 94 1.05 -0.70 8.65
CA ASN A 94 1.09 -0.53 10.09
C ASN A 94 -0.03 -1.33 10.73
N PHE A 95 0.34 -2.11 11.75
CA PHE A 95 -0.56 -2.77 12.68
C PHE A 95 -0.16 -2.39 14.11
N PRO A 96 -1.05 -2.56 15.11
CA PRO A 96 -0.67 -2.32 16.49
C PRO A 96 0.59 -3.11 16.86
N LYS A 97 1.64 -2.39 17.27
CA LYS A 97 2.96 -2.91 17.69
C LYS A 97 3.87 -3.46 16.59
N ILE A 98 3.38 -3.67 15.37
CA ILE A 98 4.17 -4.25 14.28
C ILE A 98 3.87 -3.56 12.95
N SER A 99 4.91 -3.16 12.24
CA SER A 99 4.82 -2.70 10.85
C SER A 99 5.46 -3.71 9.93
N GLU A 100 4.92 -3.83 8.74
CA GLU A 100 5.55 -4.51 7.63
C GLU A 100 6.05 -3.47 6.62
N ILE A 101 7.29 -3.66 6.15
CA ILE A 101 7.82 -3.00 4.98
C ILE A 101 7.89 -4.06 3.87
N LEU A 102 7.17 -3.83 2.78
CA LEU A 102 7.24 -4.63 1.55
C LEU A 102 7.83 -3.76 0.44
N ILE A 103 8.86 -4.27 -0.24
CA ILE A 103 9.44 -3.65 -1.43
C ILE A 103 9.34 -4.66 -2.57
N THR A 104 8.69 -4.30 -3.68
CA THR A 104 8.53 -5.24 -4.80
C THR A 104 8.46 -4.55 -6.16
N ARG A 105 8.92 -5.22 -7.20
CA ARG A 105 8.71 -4.80 -8.60
C ARG A 105 7.37 -5.29 -9.16
N LEU A 106 6.71 -6.19 -8.45
CA LEU A 106 5.53 -6.90 -8.91
C LEU A 106 4.27 -6.27 -8.31
N PHE A 107 3.49 -5.56 -9.13
CA PHE A 107 2.19 -5.03 -8.69
C PHE A 107 1.22 -6.13 -8.22
N THR A 108 1.37 -7.35 -8.75
CA THR A 108 0.59 -8.53 -8.34
C THR A 108 0.86 -8.90 -6.90
N GLU A 109 2.08 -8.69 -6.41
CA GLU A 109 2.43 -9.00 -5.03
C GLU A 109 1.87 -7.96 -4.05
N VAL A 110 1.87 -6.68 -4.45
CA VAL A 110 1.15 -5.65 -3.71
C VAL A 110 -0.33 -6.01 -3.59
N ALA A 111 -0.97 -6.39 -4.70
CA ALA A 111 -2.37 -6.78 -4.70
C ALA A 111 -2.64 -8.06 -3.86
N ASN A 112 -1.75 -9.06 -3.91
CA ASN A 112 -1.82 -10.25 -3.05
C ASN A 112 -1.82 -9.86 -1.57
N ARG A 113 -0.85 -9.03 -1.17
CA ARG A 113 -0.71 -8.60 0.22
C ARG A 113 -1.95 -7.82 0.67
N LEU A 114 -2.47 -6.90 -0.15
CA LEU A 114 -3.70 -6.17 0.16
C LEU A 114 -4.89 -7.10 0.42
N VAL A 115 -5.12 -8.09 -0.44
CA VAL A 115 -6.24 -9.05 -0.27
C VAL A 115 -6.02 -9.94 0.96
N ASN A 116 -4.78 -10.34 1.25
CA ASN A 116 -4.45 -11.05 2.48
C ASN A 116 -4.79 -10.23 3.73
N GLU A 117 -4.47 -8.93 3.72
CA GLU A 117 -4.81 -8.05 4.85
C GLU A 117 -6.32 -7.84 4.99
N MET A 118 -7.07 -7.80 3.89
CA MET A 118 -8.54 -7.75 3.92
C MET A 118 -9.14 -9.00 4.60
N ARG A 119 -8.51 -10.18 4.45
CA ARG A 119 -8.98 -11.42 5.13
C ARG A 119 -8.84 -11.35 6.65
N ASN A 120 -7.89 -10.53 7.14
CA ASN A 120 -7.53 -10.43 8.55
C ASN A 120 -8.06 -9.13 9.21
N ALA A 121 -8.99 -8.44 8.55
CA ALA A 121 -9.50 -7.15 8.99
C ALA A 121 -11.02 -7.05 8.78
N ASN A 122 -11.72 -6.37 9.69
CA ASN A 122 -13.13 -6.00 9.45
C ASN A 122 -13.23 -4.75 8.58
N LYS A 123 -12.21 -3.88 8.65
CA LYS A 123 -12.10 -2.64 7.90
C LYS A 123 -10.64 -2.35 7.58
N LEU A 124 -10.39 -1.89 6.37
CA LEU A 124 -9.07 -1.55 5.88
C LEU A 124 -9.13 -0.33 4.97
N ILE A 125 -8.26 0.64 5.23
CA ILE A 125 -8.06 1.81 4.37
C ILE A 125 -6.66 1.70 3.77
N VAL A 126 -6.61 1.73 2.44
CA VAL A 126 -5.39 1.70 1.65
C VAL A 126 -5.21 3.08 1.03
N GLU A 127 -4.14 3.76 1.38
CA GLU A 127 -3.76 5.04 0.80
C GLU A 127 -2.57 4.87 -0.14
N MET A 128 -2.64 5.51 -1.30
CA MET A 128 -1.62 5.39 -2.35
C MET A 128 -1.05 6.78 -2.67
N GLY A 129 0.25 6.88 -2.95
CA GLY A 129 0.85 8.15 -3.38
C GLY A 129 0.25 8.70 -4.69
N PHE A 130 -0.28 7.80 -5.53
CA PHE A 130 -0.96 8.08 -6.80
C PHE A 130 -2.04 7.01 -7.03
N PRO A 131 -3.13 7.26 -7.79
CA PRO A 131 -4.10 6.22 -8.15
C PRO A 131 -3.45 5.17 -9.08
N TYR A 132 -2.70 4.23 -8.51
CA TYR A 132 -2.02 3.15 -9.21
C TYR A 132 -3.06 2.16 -9.78
N LYS A 133 -3.69 2.53 -10.90
CA LYS A 133 -4.83 1.79 -11.50
C LYS A 133 -4.54 0.31 -11.68
N ILE A 134 -3.30 -0.05 -12.00
CA ILE A 134 -2.90 -1.45 -12.16
C ILE A 134 -2.97 -2.25 -10.85
N ILE A 135 -2.52 -1.67 -9.73
CA ILE A 135 -2.64 -2.28 -8.39
C ILE A 135 -4.11 -2.37 -7.99
N VAL A 136 -4.88 -1.31 -8.22
CA VAL A 136 -6.31 -1.29 -7.91
C VAL A 136 -7.03 -2.41 -8.67
N PHE A 137 -6.92 -2.46 -9.99
CA PHE A 137 -7.63 -3.47 -10.78
C PHE A 137 -7.19 -4.89 -10.47
N GLU A 138 -5.89 -5.12 -10.24
CA GLU A 138 -5.43 -6.44 -9.83
C GLU A 138 -5.93 -6.81 -8.42
N THR A 139 -6.06 -5.85 -7.51
CA THR A 139 -6.65 -6.06 -6.18
C THR A 139 -8.13 -6.43 -6.30
N PHE A 140 -8.91 -5.74 -7.14
CA PHE A 140 -10.31 -6.11 -7.42
C PHE A 140 -10.42 -7.51 -8.05
N ASN A 141 -9.57 -7.83 -9.02
CA ASN A 141 -9.53 -9.15 -9.65
C ASN A 141 -9.26 -10.27 -8.63
N LYS A 142 -8.27 -10.07 -7.75
CA LYS A 142 -7.96 -11.02 -6.68
C LYS A 142 -9.07 -11.09 -5.64
N PHE A 143 -9.59 -9.96 -5.19
CA PHE A 143 -10.73 -9.89 -4.27
C PHE A 143 -11.90 -10.73 -4.79
N ASN A 144 -12.24 -10.59 -6.07
CA ASN A 144 -13.35 -11.32 -6.67
C ASN A 144 -13.19 -12.84 -6.57
N LYS A 145 -11.96 -13.34 -6.73
CA LYS A 145 -11.63 -14.77 -6.62
C LYS A 145 -11.61 -15.23 -5.18
N GLU A 146 -10.95 -14.47 -4.31
CA GLU A 146 -10.65 -14.87 -2.93
C GLU A 146 -11.87 -14.74 -2.00
N PHE A 147 -12.75 -13.77 -2.27
CA PHE A 147 -13.96 -13.47 -1.49
C PHE A 147 -15.26 -13.92 -2.18
N ASN A 148 -15.18 -14.64 -3.31
CA ASN A 148 -16.34 -15.07 -4.10
C ASN A 148 -17.31 -13.91 -4.37
N ALA A 149 -16.82 -12.88 -5.07
CA ALA A 149 -17.63 -11.71 -5.38
C ALA A 149 -18.88 -12.10 -6.19
N ILE A 150 -20.05 -11.71 -5.70
CA ILE A 150 -21.33 -11.89 -6.37
C ILE A 150 -21.62 -10.76 -7.35
N ARG A 151 -21.02 -9.59 -7.15
CA ARG A 151 -21.19 -8.45 -8.04
C ARG A 151 -19.97 -7.53 -8.02
N THR A 152 -19.55 -7.09 -9.20
CA THR A 152 -18.55 -6.03 -9.38
C THR A 152 -19.07 -5.06 -10.43
N GLY A 153 -18.94 -3.76 -10.18
CA GLY A 153 -19.36 -2.77 -11.16
C GLY A 153 -19.17 -1.33 -10.70
N PHE A 154 -19.64 -0.42 -11.53
CA PHE A 154 -19.65 1.01 -11.27
C PHE A 154 -20.91 1.41 -10.49
N ALA A 155 -20.76 2.31 -9.52
CA ALA A 155 -21.84 2.91 -8.76
C ALA A 155 -21.57 4.40 -8.53
N LYS A 156 -22.57 5.11 -8.02
CA LYS A 156 -22.43 6.49 -7.53
C LYS A 156 -22.64 6.55 -6.03
N THR A 157 -21.64 7.06 -5.29
CA THR A 157 -21.72 7.34 -3.84
C THR A 157 -21.16 8.72 -3.57
N PHE A 158 -21.72 9.46 -2.60
CA PHE A 158 -21.23 10.79 -2.23
C PHE A 158 -21.07 11.78 -3.41
N GLY A 159 -21.82 11.58 -4.50
CA GLY A 159 -21.69 12.37 -5.73
C GLY A 159 -20.51 12.00 -6.64
N GLU A 160 -19.78 10.93 -6.34
CA GLU A 160 -18.61 10.45 -7.09
C GLU A 160 -18.88 9.09 -7.76
N ASP A 161 -18.23 8.87 -8.91
CA ASP A 161 -18.23 7.57 -9.56
C ASP A 161 -17.23 6.64 -8.87
N VAL A 162 -17.68 5.44 -8.53
CA VAL A 162 -16.89 4.47 -7.77
C VAL A 162 -16.94 3.09 -8.40
N ILE A 163 -15.88 2.30 -8.20
CA ILE A 163 -15.87 0.87 -8.48
C ILE A 163 -16.13 0.14 -7.17
N VAL A 164 -17.06 -0.81 -7.20
CA VAL A 164 -17.47 -1.59 -6.03
C VAL A 164 -17.45 -3.07 -6.39
N SER A 165 -16.89 -3.89 -5.51
CA SER A 165 -17.04 -5.34 -5.53
C SER A 165 -17.59 -5.85 -4.21
N ILE A 166 -18.54 -6.76 -4.27
CA ILE A 166 -19.30 -7.26 -3.11
C ILE A 166 -19.22 -8.78 -3.11
N SER A 167 -18.76 -9.33 -2.00
CA SER A 167 -18.72 -10.77 -1.71
C SER A 167 -20.09 -11.35 -1.36
N ASN A 168 -20.21 -12.67 -1.40
CA ASN A 168 -21.40 -13.39 -0.94
C ASN A 168 -21.69 -13.21 0.57
N THR A 169 -20.67 -12.85 1.36
CA THR A 169 -20.76 -12.52 2.80
C THR A 169 -20.98 -11.02 3.05
N LEU A 170 -21.32 -10.24 2.01
CA LEU A 170 -21.58 -8.80 2.07
C LEU A 170 -20.37 -7.94 2.49
N GLN A 171 -19.16 -8.48 2.43
CA GLN A 171 -17.91 -7.71 2.51
C GLN A 171 -17.69 -6.99 1.18
N GLY A 172 -17.22 -5.74 1.23
CA GLY A 172 -17.15 -4.86 0.07
C GLY A 172 -15.77 -4.22 -0.10
N LEU A 173 -15.27 -4.22 -1.33
CA LEU A 173 -14.09 -3.47 -1.77
C LEU A 173 -14.54 -2.31 -2.66
N ILE A 174 -14.11 -1.10 -2.31
CA ILE A 174 -14.61 0.14 -2.90
C ILE A 174 -13.45 1.06 -3.23
N TRP A 175 -13.48 1.62 -4.42
CA TRP A 175 -12.53 2.62 -4.86
C TRP A 175 -13.25 3.73 -5.61
N PRO A 176 -13.28 4.96 -5.07
CA PRO A 176 -13.70 6.10 -5.86
C PRO A 176 -12.70 6.37 -6.98
N ILE A 177 -13.20 6.52 -8.20
CA ILE A 177 -12.37 6.56 -9.41
C ILE A 177 -11.37 7.71 -9.30
N ASP A 178 -10.13 7.43 -9.67
CA ASP A 178 -8.99 8.35 -9.64
C ASP A 178 -8.64 8.91 -8.25
N ARG A 179 -9.28 8.44 -7.18
CA ARG A 179 -8.84 8.75 -5.81
C ARG A 179 -7.64 7.89 -5.42
N LYS A 180 -6.87 8.45 -4.49
CA LYS A 180 -5.70 7.80 -3.88
C LYS A 180 -6.06 6.84 -2.75
N ILE A 181 -7.35 6.67 -2.46
CA ILE A 181 -7.83 5.91 -1.31
C ILE A 181 -8.74 4.81 -1.80
N MET A 182 -8.45 3.58 -1.40
CA MET A 182 -9.27 2.40 -1.60
C MET A 182 -9.67 1.85 -0.23
N GLN A 183 -10.90 1.37 -0.10
CA GLN A 183 -11.47 0.96 1.18
C GLN A 183 -12.05 -0.44 1.06
N PHE A 184 -11.83 -1.23 2.09
CA PHE A 184 -12.50 -2.50 2.31
C PHE A 184 -13.20 -2.48 3.65
N SER A 185 -14.42 -3.01 3.71
CA SER A 185 -15.16 -3.19 4.95
C SER A 185 -16.08 -4.39 4.89
N GLU A 186 -16.30 -5.05 6.02
CA GLU A 186 -17.46 -5.89 6.26
C GLU A 186 -18.74 -5.06 6.32
N TYR A 187 -19.89 -5.67 6.01
CA TYR A 187 -21.15 -4.95 5.90
C TYR A 187 -21.45 -4.08 7.12
N ASP A 188 -21.26 -4.59 8.34
CA ASP A 188 -21.60 -3.83 9.56
C ASP A 188 -20.73 -2.58 9.76
N GLU A 189 -19.49 -2.60 9.29
CA GLU A 189 -18.49 -1.51 9.36
C GLU A 189 -18.58 -0.52 8.17
N MET A 190 -19.47 -0.77 7.21
CA MET A 190 -19.69 0.11 6.06
C MET A 190 -20.48 1.37 6.44
N ASP A 191 -20.09 2.48 5.79
CA ASP A 191 -20.86 3.72 5.85
C ASP A 191 -22.27 3.54 5.28
N VAL A 192 -23.22 4.35 5.75
CA VAL A 192 -24.65 4.21 5.41
C VAL A 192 -24.90 4.29 3.90
N GLU A 193 -24.18 5.14 3.17
CA GLU A 193 -24.31 5.24 1.71
C GLU A 193 -23.81 3.99 0.99
N ILE A 194 -22.69 3.44 1.45
CA ILE A 194 -22.12 2.21 0.93
C ILE A 194 -23.09 1.05 1.15
N LYS A 195 -23.69 0.94 2.34
CA LYS A 195 -24.73 -0.05 2.65
C LYS A 195 -25.92 0.04 1.68
N LYS A 196 -26.34 1.26 1.31
CA LYS A 196 -27.42 1.47 0.33
C LYS A 196 -27.04 0.94 -1.06
N ILE A 197 -25.79 1.13 -1.48
CA ILE A 197 -25.28 0.59 -2.75
C ILE A 197 -25.26 -0.93 -2.71
N VAL A 198 -24.74 -1.51 -1.63
CA VAL A 198 -24.72 -2.97 -1.46
C VAL A 198 -26.12 -3.55 -1.56
N LYS A 199 -27.11 -2.96 -0.87
CA LYS A 199 -28.52 -3.39 -0.97
C LYS A 199 -29.05 -3.35 -2.41
N ARG A 200 -28.90 -2.21 -3.11
CA ARG A 200 -29.31 -2.08 -4.52
C ARG A 200 -28.57 -3.01 -5.49
N MET A 201 -27.38 -3.45 -5.09
CA MET A 201 -26.55 -4.35 -5.87
C MET A 201 -26.87 -5.84 -5.61
N VAL A 202 -27.55 -6.16 -4.52
CA VAL A 202 -27.92 -7.54 -4.18
C VAL A 202 -29.41 -7.82 -4.47
N GLU A 203 -30.24 -6.77 -4.45
CA GLU A 203 -31.60 -6.77 -5.02
C GLU A 203 -31.60 -6.87 -6.56
#